data_AF-C5LPP6-F1
#
_entry.id   AF-C5LPP6-F1
#
_cell.length_a   1.000
_cell.length_b   1.000
_cell.length_c   1.000
_cell.angle_alpha   90.00
_cell.angle_beta   90.00
_cell.angle_gamma   90.00
#
_symmetry.space_group_name_H-M   'P 1'
#
loop_
_entity.id
_entity.type
_entity.pdbx_description
1 polymer ?
#
loop_
_entity_poly.entity_id
_entity_poly.type
_entity_poly.pdbx_seq_one_letter_code
_entity_poly.pdbx_strand_id
1 'polypeptide(L)'
;YIWIVSHAESRKELPLLSVNSFQKDSVDSRSALVRAASIRSMAAIRVLEMIQVVMAAVNQAAVDSSAYVRKSVAAVCLPQVFVTDVDQFPLVRNLLIKMMATDGSEL
;
A
#
# COMPACT_ATOMS: atom_id res chain seq x y z
N TYR A 1 6.23 12.12 3.86
CA TYR A 1 5.44 10.95 4.28
C TYR A 1 5.74 10.50 5.71
N ILE A 2 7.02 10.28 6.08
CA ILE A 2 7.43 9.78 7.41
C ILE A 2 6.86 10.61 8.59
N TRP A 3 6.85 11.94 8.49
CA TRP A 3 6.31 12.80 9.54
C TRP A 3 4.82 12.53 9.83
N ILE A 4 4.02 12.21 8.80
CA ILE A 4 2.60 11.90 8.97
C ILE A 4 2.44 10.54 9.65
N VAL A 5 3.24 9.54 9.23
CA VAL A 5 3.24 8.20 9.84
C VAL A 5 3.62 8.27 11.32
N SER A 6 4.65 9.03 11.69
CA SER A 6 5.11 9.14 13.09
C SER A 6 4.13 9.89 14.00
N HIS A 7 3.29 10.77 13.45
CA HIS A 7 2.30 11.54 14.22
C HIS A 7 0.87 10.97 14.11
N ALA A 8 0.69 9.88 13.36
CA ALA A 8 -0.61 9.25 13.14
C ALA A 8 -1.25 8.75 14.44
N GLU A 9 -0.44 8.24 15.38
CA GLU A 9 -0.92 7.73 16.67
C GLU A 9 -1.42 8.84 17.60
N SER A 10 -0.76 10.01 17.57
CA SER A 10 -1.13 11.15 18.41
C SER A 10 -2.31 11.95 17.84
N ARG A 11 -2.48 11.98 16.50
CA ARG A 11 -3.51 12.77 15.82
C ARG A 11 -4.10 11.99 14.66
N LYS A 12 -5.15 11.21 14.92
CA LYS A 12 -5.84 10.37 13.91
C LYS A 12 -6.42 11.17 12.75
N GLU A 13 -6.77 12.44 12.98
CA GLU A 13 -7.30 13.36 11.96
C GLU A 13 -6.30 13.64 10.82
N LEU A 14 -5.01 13.64 11.14
CA LEU A 14 -3.96 14.06 10.22
C LEU A 14 -3.75 13.04 9.08
N PRO A 15 -3.63 11.72 9.34
CA PRO A 15 -3.71 10.69 8.32
C PRO A 15 -4.94 10.81 7.41
N LEU A 16 -6.12 11.00 8.00
CA LEU A 16 -7.40 11.12 7.29
C LEU A 16 -7.41 12.26 6.29
N LEU A 17 -6.83 13.41 6.64
CA LEU A 17 -6.71 14.54 5.72
C LEU A 17 -5.66 14.29 4.60
N SER A 18 -4.59 13.58 4.93
CA SER A 18 -3.49 13.31 4.00
C SER A 18 -3.72 12.13 3.06
N VAL A 19 -4.74 11.30 3.32
CA VAL A 19 -4.99 10.07 2.56
C VAL A 19 -5.26 10.34 1.09
N ASN A 20 -6.00 11.41 0.78
CA ASN A 20 -6.32 11.80 -0.59
C ASN A 20 -5.06 12.13 -1.40
N SER A 21 -4.08 12.76 -0.75
CA SER A 21 -2.78 13.04 -1.36
C SER A 21 -1.98 11.75 -1.59
N PHE A 22 -1.98 10.82 -0.62
CA PHE A 22 -1.30 9.54 -0.79
C PHE A 22 -1.92 8.66 -1.87
N GLN A 23 -3.25 8.65 -1.98
CA GLN A 23 -3.97 7.96 -3.04
C GLN A 23 -3.57 8.52 -4.41
N LYS A 24 -3.59 9.85 -4.57
CA LYS A 24 -3.15 10.49 -5.80
C LYS A 24 -1.71 10.13 -6.14
N ASP A 25 -0.80 10.22 -5.17
CA ASP A 25 0.61 9.88 -5.36
C ASP A 25 0.85 8.40 -5.67
N SER A 26 -0.04 7.50 -5.21
CA SER A 26 0.03 6.07 -5.51
C SER A 26 -0.32 5.71 -6.96
N VAL A 27 -1.04 6.58 -7.67
CA VAL A 27 -1.52 6.34 -9.04
C VAL A 27 -0.85 7.27 -10.05
N ASP A 28 -0.90 8.57 -9.81
CA ASP A 28 -0.51 9.61 -10.79
C ASP A 28 0.99 9.90 -10.80
N SER A 29 1.75 9.41 -9.82
CA SER A 29 3.17 9.74 -9.77
C SER A 29 3.94 9.05 -10.89
N ARG A 30 4.71 9.85 -11.65
CA ARG A 30 5.61 9.38 -12.72
C ARG A 30 6.74 8.50 -12.18
N SER A 31 7.08 8.64 -10.90
CA SER A 31 8.15 7.89 -10.25
C SER A 31 7.60 6.67 -9.50
N ALA A 32 8.07 5.48 -9.89
CA ALA A 32 7.76 4.22 -9.19
C ALA A 32 8.17 4.25 -7.71
N LEU A 33 9.22 4.99 -7.35
CA LEU A 33 9.66 5.14 -5.96
C LEU A 33 8.62 5.87 -5.12
N VAL A 34 8.03 6.94 -5.67
CA VAL A 34 7.01 7.74 -4.99
C VAL A 34 5.72 6.94 -4.85
N ARG A 35 5.28 6.25 -5.93
CA ARG A 35 4.13 5.34 -5.88
C ARG A 35 4.28 4.27 -4.80
N ALA A 36 5.44 3.62 -4.74
CA ALA A 36 5.72 2.63 -3.71
C ALA A 36 5.78 3.25 -2.30
N ALA A 37 6.38 4.44 -2.15
CA ALA A 37 6.54 5.09 -0.85
C ALA A 37 5.20 5.58 -0.28
N SER A 38 4.28 6.08 -1.10
CA SER A 38 2.95 6.51 -0.65
C SER A 38 2.15 5.31 -0.13
N ILE A 39 2.13 4.20 -0.87
CA ILE A 39 1.43 2.97 -0.45
C ILE A 39 2.01 2.40 0.86
N ARG A 40 3.33 2.33 0.97
CA ARG A 40 3.98 1.90 2.23
C ARG A 40 3.63 2.81 3.40
N SER A 41 3.55 4.11 3.17
CA SER A 41 3.23 5.08 4.22
C SER A 41 1.77 4.95 4.67
N MET A 42 0.84 4.71 3.74
CA MET A 42 -0.56 4.41 4.06
C MET A 42 -0.68 3.12 4.88
N ALA A 43 0.06 2.06 4.52
CA ALA A 43 0.05 0.79 5.25
C ALA A 43 0.71 0.86 6.64
N ALA A 44 1.67 1.78 6.82
CA ALA A 44 2.30 2.02 8.11
C ALA A 44 1.36 2.76 9.08
N ILE A 45 0.33 3.44 8.57
CA ILE A 45 -0.73 4.04 9.39
C ILE A 45 -1.71 2.91 9.75
N ARG A 46 -1.52 2.31 10.93
CA ARG A 46 -2.29 1.17 11.47
C ARG A 46 -3.66 1.60 12.00
N VAL A 47 -4.44 2.27 11.17
CA VAL A 47 -5.77 2.79 11.50
C VAL A 47 -6.79 2.00 10.67
N LEU A 48 -7.82 1.46 11.32
CA LEU A 48 -8.79 0.55 10.68
C LEU A 48 -9.50 1.22 9.50
N GLU A 49 -9.83 2.51 9.64
CA GLU A 49 -10.45 3.36 8.63
C GLU A 49 -9.59 3.50 7.36
N MET A 50 -8.26 3.32 7.47
CA MET A 50 -7.33 3.37 6.34
C MET A 50 -7.23 2.06 5.56
N ILE A 51 -7.66 0.93 6.14
CA ILE A 51 -7.48 -0.39 5.52
C ILE A 51 -8.15 -0.46 4.15
N GLN A 52 -9.37 0.06 4.02
CA GLN A 52 -10.09 0.05 2.74
C GLN A 52 -9.34 0.84 1.66
N VAL A 53 -8.74 1.97 2.04
CA VAL A 53 -7.95 2.80 1.13
C VAL A 53 -6.64 2.11 0.73
N VAL A 54 -5.95 1.52 1.70
CA VAL A 54 -4.72 0.75 1.46
C VAL A 54 -5.02 -0.43 0.53
N MET A 55 -6.11 -1.16 0.77
CA MET A 55 -6.52 -2.29 -0.06
C MET A 55 -6.87 -1.88 -1.50
N ALA A 56 -7.51 -0.73 -1.69
CA ALA A 56 -7.73 -0.18 -3.03
C ALA A 56 -6.40 0.14 -3.74
N ALA A 57 -5.48 0.79 -3.03
CA ALA A 57 -4.16 1.12 -3.57
C ALA A 57 -3.31 -0.13 -3.87
N VAL A 58 -3.40 -1.17 -3.04
CA VAL A 58 -2.73 -2.47 -3.26
C VAL A 58 -3.28 -3.17 -4.50
N ASN A 59 -4.60 -3.15 -4.72
CA ASN A 59 -5.21 -3.71 -5.91
C ASN A 59 -4.75 -3.00 -7.19
N GLN A 60 -4.65 -1.67 -7.15
CA GLN A 60 -4.08 -0.89 -8.26
C GLN A 60 -2.59 -1.19 -8.45
N ALA A 61 -1.83 -1.30 -7.36
CA ALA A 61 -0.41 -1.64 -7.43
C ALA A 61 -0.17 -3.03 -8.03
N ALA A 62 -1.12 -3.97 -7.90
CA ALA A 62 -1.01 -5.31 -8.47
C ALA A 62 -0.96 -5.29 -10.01
N VAL A 63 -1.51 -4.26 -10.63
CA VAL A 63 -1.52 -4.05 -12.09
C VAL A 63 -0.57 -2.92 -12.52
N ASP A 64 0.26 -2.41 -11.60
CA ASP A 64 1.23 -1.36 -11.89
C ASP A 64 2.27 -1.84 -12.91
N SER A 65 2.69 -0.94 -13.79
CA SER A 65 3.67 -1.21 -14.84
C SER A 65 5.04 -1.59 -14.30
N SER A 66 5.43 -1.07 -13.13
CA SER A 66 6.75 -1.32 -12.54
C SER A 66 6.76 -2.55 -11.62
N ALA A 67 7.61 -3.51 -11.93
CA ALA A 67 7.87 -4.66 -11.05
C ALA A 67 8.34 -4.26 -9.66
N TYR A 68 9.04 -3.12 -9.54
CA TYR A 68 9.51 -2.61 -8.25
C TYR A 68 8.35 -2.27 -7.31
N VAL A 69 7.29 -1.62 -7.81
CA VAL A 69 6.11 -1.27 -7.00
C VAL A 69 5.40 -2.54 -6.54
N ARG A 70 5.21 -3.52 -7.44
CA ARG A 70 4.59 -4.82 -7.11
C ARG A 70 5.34 -5.56 -6.00
N LYS A 71 6.65 -5.73 -6.15
CA LYS A 71 7.52 -6.41 -5.16
C LYS A 71 7.53 -5.68 -3.82
N SER A 72 7.65 -4.36 -3.88
CA SER A 72 7.61 -3.49 -2.70
C SER A 72 6.32 -3.67 -1.90
N VAL A 73 5.18 -3.59 -2.57
CA VAL A 73 3.86 -3.68 -1.94
C VAL A 73 3.65 -5.09 -1.38
N ALA A 74 4.05 -6.12 -2.13
CA ALA A 74 3.98 -7.49 -1.66
C ALA A 74 4.81 -7.74 -0.38
N ALA A 75 6.02 -7.20 -0.32
CA ALA A 75 6.93 -7.42 0.80
C ALA A 75 6.62 -6.59 2.05
N VAL A 76 6.16 -5.33 1.87
CA VAL A 76 6.03 -4.38 2.99
C VAL A 76 4.57 -4.10 3.37
N CYS A 77 3.69 -3.94 2.38
CA CYS A 77 2.31 -3.50 2.63
C CYS A 77 1.43 -4.66 3.11
N LEU A 78 1.47 -5.81 2.42
CA LEU A 78 0.62 -6.97 2.73
C LEU A 78 0.78 -7.49 4.17
N PRO A 79 2.00 -7.61 4.74
CA PRO A 79 2.16 -8.01 6.13
C PRO A 79 1.60 -6.99 7.13
N GLN A 80 1.68 -5.68 6.84
CA GLN A 80 1.14 -4.65 7.72
C GLN A 80 -0.40 -4.67 7.72
N VAL A 81 -1.02 -4.88 6.56
CA VAL A 81 -2.47 -5.06 6.46
C VAL A 81 -2.91 -6.28 7.25
N PHE A 82 -2.19 -7.41 7.15
CA PHE A 82 -2.49 -8.62 7.92
C PHE A 82 -2.46 -8.39 9.44
N VAL A 83 -1.49 -7.61 9.94
CA VAL A 83 -1.42 -7.26 11.37
C VAL A 83 -2.55 -6.33 11.80
N THR A 84 -3.04 -5.48 10.88
CA THR A 84 -4.07 -4.48 11.19
C THR A 84 -5.49 -5.08 11.09
N ASP A 85 -5.73 -5.96 10.12
CA ASP A 85 -7.00 -6.68 9.91
C ASP A 85 -6.74 -8.10 9.40
N VAL A 86 -6.97 -9.07 10.29
CA VAL A 86 -6.76 -10.50 10.05
C VAL A 86 -7.82 -11.07 9.10
N ASP A 87 -9.00 -10.47 9.00
CA ASP A 87 -10.11 -11.00 8.19
C ASP A 87 -9.86 -10.82 6.69
N GLN A 88 -8.99 -9.87 6.30
CA GLN A 88 -8.60 -9.65 4.90
C GLN A 88 -7.60 -10.69 4.36
N PHE A 89 -7.19 -11.66 5.18
CA PHE A 89 -6.18 -12.67 4.83
C PHE A 89 -6.41 -13.37 3.48
N PRO A 90 -7.62 -13.84 3.12
CA PRO A 90 -7.83 -14.55 1.86
C PRO A 90 -7.55 -13.65 0.64
N LEU A 91 -7.95 -12.39 0.74
CA LEU A 91 -7.82 -11.41 -0.34
C LEU A 91 -6.35 -10.98 -0.52
N VAL A 92 -5.67 -10.68 0.59
CA VAL A 92 -4.24 -10.35 0.64
C VAL A 92 -3.39 -11.49 0.08
N ARG A 93 -3.71 -12.74 0.44
CA ARG A 93 -3.01 -13.94 -0.06
C ARG A 93 -3.17 -14.12 -1.57
N ASN A 94 -4.38 -13.95 -2.10
CA ASN A 94 -4.62 -14.06 -3.54
C ASN A 94 -3.90 -12.95 -4.33
N LEU A 95 -3.87 -11.74 -3.79
CA LEU A 95 -3.08 -10.63 -4.35
C LEU A 95 -1.58 -10.91 -4.34
N LEU A 96 -1.06 -11.47 -3.25
CA LEU A 96 0.35 -11.84 -3.13
C LEU A 96 0.74 -12.86 -4.20
N ILE A 97 -0.06 -13.92 -4.37
CA ILE A 97 0.18 -14.95 -5.39
C ILE A 97 0.14 -14.34 -6.78
N LYS A 98 -0.83 -13.46 -7.06
CA LYS A 98 -0.92 -12.77 -8.36
C LYS A 98 0.30 -11.89 -8.63
N MET A 99 0.78 -11.15 -7.63
CA MET A 99 1.96 -10.30 -7.76
C MET A 99 3.24 -11.11 -7.98
N MET A 100 3.41 -12.24 -7.29
CA MET A 100 4.56 -13.14 -7.44
C MET A 100 4.55 -13.96 -8.73
N ALA A 101 3.37 -14.35 -9.22
CA ALA A 101 3.25 -15.10 -10.48
C ALA A 101 3.69 -14.27 -11.70
N THR A 102 3.65 -12.93 -11.58
CA THR A 102 4.04 -12.00 -12.66
C THR A 102 5.56 -11.90 -12.84
N ASP A 103 6.37 -12.54 -11.99
CA ASP A 103 7.84 -12.52 -12.09
C ASP A 103 8.40 -13.35 -13.26
N GLY A 104 7.56 -14.12 -13.97
CA GLY A 104 7.98 -15.01 -15.06
C GLY A 104 8.10 -14.38 -16.45
N SER A 105 7.82 -13.08 -16.64
CA SER A 105 7.75 -12.45 -17.97
C SER A 105 8.84 -11.41 -18.26
N GLU A 106 9.90 -11.32 -17.45
CA GLU A 106 11.05 -10.43 -17.69
C GLU A 106 12.38 -11.20 -17.72
N LEU A 107 12.43 -12.25 -18.55
CA LEU A 107 13.67 -12.80 -19.13
C LEU A 107 13.60 -12.71 -20.65
#